data_AF-A0A3M8VXQ5-F1
#
_entry.id   AF-A0A3M8VXQ5-F1
#
_cell.length_a   1.000
_cell.length_b   1.000
_cell.length_c   1.000
_cell.angle_alpha   90.00
_cell.angle_beta   90.00
_cell.angle_gamma   90.00
#
_symmetry.space_group_name_H-M   'P 1'
#
loop_
_entity.id
_entity.type
_entity.pdbx_description
1 polymer ?
#
loop_
_entity_poly.entity_id
_entity_poly.type
_entity_poly.pdbx_seq_one_letter_code
_entity_poly.pdbx_strand_id
1 'polypeptide(L)'
;MGVVVALLAATGCSGLPGGKERNGGLAYEPQRLSMERADVLYRRSADKIEEVAGIRHDADASQPWRMECEGVDHGYRIHNLWFLTGPPKGELREAMDRLHRVLPKRGWKAYRYARAHSKARQLQLDVEEMTRHHTAVIELILPSTYRHPSKWEKNDPDSIQISMDSPCYVDPEYDAPYG
;
A
#
# COMPACT_ATOMS: atom_id res chain seq x y z
N MET A 1 23.92 31.99 -32.76
CA MET A 1 22.87 31.82 -31.74
C MET A 1 22.67 30.32 -31.55
N GLY A 2 23.16 29.74 -30.46
CA GLY A 2 23.06 28.30 -30.17
C GLY A 2 22.16 28.07 -28.96
N VAL A 3 21.12 27.25 -29.13
CA VAL A 3 20.12 26.95 -28.09
C VAL A 3 20.70 25.92 -27.12
N VAL A 4 20.77 26.28 -25.84
CA VAL A 4 21.11 25.36 -24.74
C VAL A 4 19.83 24.61 -24.36
N VAL A 5 19.80 23.29 -24.61
CA VAL A 5 18.72 22.41 -24.17
C VAL A 5 18.94 22.08 -22.69
N ALA A 6 18.08 22.64 -21.83
CA ALA A 6 18.06 22.30 -20.41
C ALA A 6 17.43 20.90 -20.23
N LEU A 7 18.22 19.96 -19.74
CA LEU A 7 17.77 18.66 -19.26
C LEU A 7 17.01 18.85 -17.94
N LEU A 8 15.68 18.82 -18.00
CA LEU A 8 14.83 18.74 -16.81
C LEU A 8 14.94 17.31 -16.23
N ALA A 9 15.67 17.18 -15.12
CA ALA A 9 15.68 15.97 -14.32
C ALA A 9 14.33 15.83 -13.60
N ALA A 10 13.44 14.99 -14.12
CA ALA A 10 12.23 14.59 -13.42
C ALA A 10 12.60 13.68 -12.24
N THR A 11 12.49 14.20 -11.02
CA THR A 11 12.50 13.42 -9.78
C THR A 11 11.16 12.70 -9.66
N GLY A 12 11.07 11.49 -10.19
CA GLY A 12 9.90 10.63 -10.03
C GLY A 12 9.91 9.88 -8.69
N CYS A 13 8.89 10.09 -7.87
CA CYS A 13 8.57 9.22 -6.73
C CYS A 13 8.44 7.77 -7.22
N SER A 14 9.12 6.86 -6.54
CA SER A 14 9.18 5.45 -6.93
C SER A 14 7.87 4.73 -6.60
N GLY A 15 6.88 4.85 -7.48
CA GLY A 15 5.73 3.95 -7.51
C GLY A 15 6.14 2.55 -7.99
N LEU A 16 5.42 1.53 -7.52
CA LEU A 16 5.50 0.17 -8.04
C LEU A 16 5.31 0.12 -9.56
N PRO A 17 5.77 -0.94 -10.26
CA PRO A 17 5.52 -1.13 -11.69
C PRO A 17 4.06 -1.54 -11.92
N GLY A 18 3.16 -0.61 -11.65
CA GLY A 18 1.75 -0.54 -12.02
C GLY A 18 1.34 0.88 -12.45
N GLY A 19 2.20 1.89 -12.27
CA GLY A 19 1.95 3.27 -12.69
C GLY A 19 2.83 3.68 -13.88
N LYS A 20 2.35 3.46 -15.10
CA LYS A 20 2.71 4.32 -16.24
C LYS A 20 1.42 4.97 -16.75
N GLU A 21 0.98 6.00 -16.05
CA GLU A 21 0.00 6.94 -16.58
C GLU A 21 0.69 7.79 -17.66
N ARG A 22 0.42 7.41 -18.91
CA ARG A 22 0.45 8.34 -20.04
C ARG A 22 -0.90 8.19 -20.75
N ASN A 23 -1.73 9.22 -20.59
CA ASN A 23 -3.10 9.41 -21.10
C ASN A 23 -4.22 8.75 -20.26
N GLY A 24 -4.67 9.46 -19.21
CA GLY A 24 -6.06 9.56 -18.73
C GLY A 24 -6.96 8.33 -18.67
N GLY A 25 -6.41 7.13 -18.51
CA GLY A 25 -7.17 5.88 -18.45
C GLY A 25 -6.34 4.73 -17.89
N LEU A 26 -7.03 3.77 -17.27
CA LEU A 26 -6.41 2.58 -16.70
C LEU A 26 -5.83 1.68 -17.80
N ALA A 27 -4.76 0.96 -17.49
CA ALA A 27 -4.17 -0.04 -18.40
C ALA A 27 -5.02 -1.33 -18.52
N TYR A 28 -6.21 -1.37 -17.92
CA TYR A 28 -7.14 -2.49 -17.87
C TYR A 28 -8.58 -1.97 -17.75
N GLU A 29 -9.54 -2.82 -18.11
CA GLU A 29 -10.97 -2.52 -17.93
C GLU A 29 -11.36 -2.77 -16.45
N PRO A 30 -11.84 -1.74 -15.71
CA PRO A 30 -12.23 -1.91 -14.32
C PRO A 30 -13.49 -2.78 -14.18
N GLN A 31 -13.50 -3.61 -13.13
CA GLN A 31 -14.59 -4.55 -12.90
C GLN A 31 -15.80 -3.84 -12.30
N ARG A 32 -17.01 -4.15 -12.80
CA ARG A 32 -18.25 -3.75 -12.10
C ARG A 32 -18.39 -4.50 -10.79
N LEU A 33 -18.44 -3.77 -9.69
CA LEU A 33 -18.52 -4.34 -8.35
C LEU A 33 -19.18 -3.32 -7.43
N SER A 34 -20.18 -3.74 -6.63
CA SER A 34 -20.80 -2.84 -5.67
C SER A 34 -19.84 -2.47 -4.53
N MET A 35 -19.99 -1.26 -3.98
CA MET A 35 -19.19 -0.76 -2.87
C MET A 35 -19.16 -1.74 -1.67
N GLU A 36 -20.31 -2.31 -1.31
CA GLU A 36 -20.41 -3.28 -0.22
C GLU A 36 -19.60 -4.56 -0.52
N ARG A 37 -19.69 -5.06 -1.76
CA ARG A 37 -18.96 -6.26 -2.15
C ARG A 37 -17.46 -6.01 -2.20
N ALA A 38 -17.04 -4.84 -2.68
CA ALA A 38 -15.65 -4.42 -2.68
C ALA A 38 -15.08 -4.37 -1.26
N ASP A 39 -15.82 -3.82 -0.29
CA ASP A 39 -15.39 -3.79 1.12
C ASP A 39 -15.16 -5.19 1.69
N VAL A 40 -16.06 -6.14 1.40
CA VAL A 40 -15.92 -7.53 1.85
C VAL A 40 -14.66 -8.18 1.26
N LEU A 41 -14.38 -7.95 -0.03
CA LEU A 41 -13.20 -8.50 -0.68
C LEU A 41 -11.91 -7.85 -0.17
N TYR A 42 -11.94 -6.54 0.05
CA TYR A 42 -10.84 -5.78 0.61
C TYR A 42 -10.46 -6.30 2.01
N ARG A 43 -11.45 -6.39 2.92
CA ARG A 43 -11.23 -6.87 4.29
C ARG A 43 -10.65 -8.28 4.33
N ARG A 44 -11.17 -9.20 3.50
CA ARG A 44 -10.60 -10.56 3.39
C ARG A 44 -9.13 -10.57 2.98
N SER A 45 -8.71 -9.61 2.17
CA SER A 45 -7.33 -9.48 1.70
C SER A 45 -6.43 -8.88 2.79
N ALA A 46 -6.93 -7.86 3.50
CA ALA A 46 -6.27 -7.28 4.67
C ALA A 46 -6.08 -8.33 5.79
N ASP A 47 -7.13 -9.07 6.12
CA ASP A 47 -7.09 -10.15 7.12
C ASP A 47 -6.03 -11.20 6.78
N LYS A 48 -5.81 -11.47 5.48
CA LYS A 48 -4.81 -12.43 5.03
C LYS A 48 -3.38 -11.96 5.31
N ILE A 49 -3.12 -10.67 5.17
CA ILE A 49 -1.83 -10.07 5.50
C ILE A 49 -1.58 -10.22 7.01
N GLU A 50 -2.57 -9.88 7.84
CA GLU A 50 -2.46 -9.97 9.30
C GLU A 50 -2.33 -11.41 9.81
N GLU A 51 -3.11 -12.33 9.24
CA GLU A 51 -3.01 -13.77 9.53
C GLU A 51 -1.58 -14.28 9.27
N VAL A 52 -0.94 -13.81 8.20
CA VAL A 52 0.44 -14.20 7.87
C VAL A 52 1.45 -13.49 8.77
N ALA A 53 1.27 -12.20 9.07
CA ALA A 53 2.13 -11.47 9.99
C ALA A 53 2.14 -12.14 11.38
N GLY A 54 0.98 -12.65 11.81
CA GLY A 54 0.75 -13.20 13.14
C GLY A 54 0.52 -12.10 14.19
N ILE A 55 0.18 -10.88 13.74
CA ILE A 55 -0.04 -9.70 14.58
C ILE A 55 -1.34 -9.09 14.09
N ARG A 56 -2.27 -8.80 15.01
CA ARG A 56 -3.50 -8.06 14.71
C ARG A 56 -3.27 -6.58 14.96
N HIS A 57 -3.91 -5.74 14.15
CA HIS A 57 -3.97 -4.32 14.43
C HIS A 57 -4.87 -4.03 15.64
N ASP A 58 -4.66 -2.88 16.29
CA ASP A 58 -5.56 -2.38 17.32
C ASP A 58 -6.91 -1.99 16.69
N ALA A 59 -8.01 -2.33 17.34
CA ALA A 59 -9.38 -2.16 16.79
C ALA A 59 -9.73 -0.71 16.41
N ASP A 60 -9.00 0.28 16.92
CA ASP A 60 -9.14 1.70 16.58
C ASP A 60 -8.38 2.11 15.29
N ALA A 61 -7.89 1.14 14.50
CA ALA A 61 -7.20 1.42 13.25
C ALA A 61 -8.08 2.17 12.24
N SER A 62 -7.40 2.91 11.36
CA SER A 62 -8.01 3.65 10.25
C SER A 62 -9.03 2.79 9.50
N GLN A 63 -10.22 3.36 9.30
CA GLN A 63 -11.23 2.75 8.44
C GLN A 63 -10.81 2.93 6.98
N PRO A 64 -11.00 1.92 6.12
CA PRO A 64 -10.77 2.07 4.69
C PRO A 64 -11.61 3.23 4.13
N TRP A 65 -11.02 4.02 3.24
CA TRP A 65 -11.73 5.08 2.52
C TRP A 65 -11.75 4.79 1.03
N ARG A 66 -12.73 5.37 0.34
CA ARG A 66 -12.87 5.26 -1.12
C ARG A 66 -12.25 6.48 -1.78
N MET A 67 -11.54 6.24 -2.87
CA MET A 67 -10.98 7.28 -3.73
C MET A 67 -11.49 7.06 -5.14
N GLU A 68 -11.69 8.16 -5.88
CA GLU A 68 -12.05 8.10 -7.29
C GLU A 68 -10.93 7.46 -8.12
N CYS A 69 -11.31 6.83 -9.22
CA CYS A 69 -10.36 6.41 -10.25
C CYS A 69 -10.30 7.47 -11.35
N GLU A 70 -9.11 7.98 -11.62
CA GLU A 70 -8.90 8.94 -12.70
C GLU A 70 -9.38 8.39 -14.04
N GLY A 71 -10.21 9.18 -14.75
CA GLY A 71 -10.69 8.84 -16.09
C GLY A 71 -11.72 7.72 -16.16
N VAL A 72 -12.27 7.27 -15.02
CA VAL A 72 -13.29 6.22 -14.96
C VAL A 72 -14.57 6.77 -14.33
N ASP A 73 -15.62 6.89 -15.14
CA ASP A 73 -16.94 7.31 -14.68
C ASP A 73 -17.49 6.33 -13.65
N HIS A 74 -18.01 6.85 -12.53
CA HIS A 74 -18.42 6.07 -11.36
C HIS A 74 -17.34 5.10 -10.84
N GLY A 75 -16.07 5.39 -11.14
CA GLY A 75 -14.92 4.58 -10.78
C GLY A 75 -14.42 4.86 -9.38
N TYR A 76 -14.19 3.82 -8.59
CA TYR A 76 -13.67 3.93 -7.25
C TYR A 76 -12.64 2.84 -6.92
N ARG A 77 -11.78 3.13 -5.95
CA ARG A 77 -10.91 2.15 -5.27
C ARG A 77 -10.98 2.34 -3.77
N ILE A 78 -10.71 1.27 -3.04
CA ILE A 78 -10.61 1.28 -1.59
C ILE A 78 -9.14 1.37 -1.21
N HIS A 79 -8.82 2.28 -0.30
CA HIS A 79 -7.50 2.41 0.29
C HIS A 79 -7.61 2.35 1.81
N ASN A 80 -6.61 1.78 2.46
CA ASN A 80 -6.43 1.91 3.89
C ASN A 80 -4.93 1.94 4.23
N LEU A 81 -4.62 2.67 5.30
CA LEU A 81 -3.32 2.72 5.93
C LEU A 81 -3.48 2.34 7.41
N TRP A 82 -2.83 1.26 7.83
CA TRP A 82 -2.89 0.84 9.23
C TRP A 82 -1.55 0.30 9.73
N PHE A 83 -1.46 0.12 11.04
CA PHE A 83 -0.22 -0.25 11.72
C PHE A 83 -0.43 -1.52 12.55
N LEU A 84 0.58 -2.39 12.54
CA LEU A 84 0.73 -3.49 13.47
C LEU A 84 1.75 -3.09 14.54
N THR A 85 1.27 -2.89 15.77
CA THR A 85 1.99 -2.36 16.93
C THR A 85 1.97 -3.37 18.07
N GLY A 86 2.83 -3.19 19.08
CA GLY A 86 2.84 -4.00 20.31
C GLY A 86 4.04 -4.94 20.46
N PRO A 87 4.35 -5.82 19.49
CA PRO A 87 5.51 -6.69 19.56
C PRO A 87 6.84 -5.95 19.60
N PRO A 88 7.90 -6.54 20.20
CA PRO A 88 9.24 -5.99 20.14
C PRO A 88 9.81 -6.01 18.72
N LYS A 89 10.78 -5.13 18.45
CA LYS A 89 11.44 -4.99 17.12
C LYS A 89 11.93 -6.30 16.48
N GLY A 90 12.32 -7.28 17.28
CA GLY A 90 12.77 -8.59 16.79
C GLY A 90 11.61 -9.36 16.15
N GLU A 91 10.47 -9.40 16.84
CA GLU A 91 9.25 -10.06 16.36
C GLU A 91 8.64 -9.33 15.15
N LEU A 92 8.73 -7.99 15.10
CA LEU A 92 8.32 -7.23 13.91
C LEU A 92 9.17 -7.58 12.67
N ARG A 93 10.49 -7.78 12.85
CA ARG A 93 11.36 -8.24 11.75
C ARG A 93 11.00 -9.66 11.31
N GLU A 94 10.76 -10.56 12.25
CA GLU A 94 10.33 -11.92 11.94
C GLU A 94 8.97 -11.97 11.23
N ALA A 95 8.05 -11.07 11.58
CA ALA A 95 6.77 -10.91 10.89
C ALA A 95 6.96 -10.45 9.45
N MET A 96 7.83 -9.46 9.18
CA MET A 96 8.19 -9.04 7.81
C MET A 96 8.80 -10.18 6.99
N ASP A 97 9.72 -10.93 7.59
CA ASP A 97 10.34 -12.12 6.99
C ASP A 97 9.30 -13.21 6.67
N ARG A 98 8.33 -13.41 7.57
CA ARG A 98 7.23 -14.36 7.39
C ARG A 98 6.26 -13.92 6.30
N LEU A 99 5.88 -12.63 6.26
CA LEU A 99 5.09 -12.05 5.16
C LEU A 99 5.73 -12.33 3.81
N HIS A 100 7.02 -12.00 3.65
CA HIS A 100 7.75 -12.22 2.40
C HIS A 100 7.78 -13.70 1.99
N ARG A 101 7.97 -14.64 2.93
CA ARG A 101 8.06 -16.08 2.61
C ARG A 101 6.71 -16.76 2.39
N VAL A 102 5.66 -16.31 3.06
CA VAL A 102 4.39 -17.04 3.17
C VAL A 102 3.30 -16.46 2.27
N LEU A 103 3.26 -15.13 2.06
CA LEU A 103 2.30 -14.52 1.13
C LEU A 103 2.37 -15.12 -0.29
N PRO A 104 3.57 -15.36 -0.88
CA PRO A 104 3.66 -15.98 -2.20
C PRO A 104 3.02 -17.36 -2.30
N LYS A 105 3.12 -18.15 -1.22
CA LYS A 105 2.50 -19.48 -1.12
C LYS A 105 0.97 -19.41 -0.98
N ARG A 106 0.43 -18.21 -0.75
CA ARG A 106 -0.98 -17.94 -0.48
C ARG A 106 -1.63 -17.06 -1.56
N GLY A 107 -1.09 -17.10 -2.78
CA GLY A 107 -1.72 -16.43 -3.92
C GLY A 107 -1.31 -14.97 -4.11
N TRP A 108 -0.24 -14.53 -3.45
CA TRP A 108 0.32 -13.19 -3.66
C TRP A 108 1.58 -13.26 -4.53
N LYS A 109 1.93 -12.17 -5.19
CA LYS A 109 3.19 -11.99 -5.89
C LYS A 109 3.99 -10.94 -5.15
N ALA A 110 5.24 -11.24 -4.83
CA ALA A 110 6.17 -10.26 -4.25
C ALA A 110 6.98 -9.60 -5.36
N TYR A 111 6.89 -8.27 -5.46
CA TYR A 111 7.63 -7.45 -6.40
C TYR A 111 8.96 -6.96 -5.85
N ARG A 112 8.98 -6.69 -4.54
CA ARG A 112 10.17 -6.19 -3.85
C ARG A 112 10.21 -6.74 -2.43
N TYR A 113 11.40 -7.08 -1.98
CA TYR A 113 11.71 -7.21 -0.56
C TYR A 113 13.11 -6.66 -0.31
N ALA A 114 13.17 -5.37 0.03
CA ALA A 114 14.43 -4.64 0.11
C ALA A 114 14.28 -3.39 0.98
N ARG A 115 15.40 -2.75 1.33
CA ARG A 115 15.34 -1.42 1.94
C ARG A 115 14.81 -0.40 0.93
N ALA A 116 13.83 0.38 1.33
CA ALA A 116 13.29 1.50 0.57
C ALA A 116 14.39 2.47 0.15
N HIS A 117 14.21 3.11 -1.02
CA HIS A 117 15.08 4.18 -1.51
C HIS A 117 14.79 5.53 -0.82
N SER A 118 14.47 5.51 0.47
CA SER A 118 14.23 6.68 1.30
C SER A 118 15.44 6.95 2.22
N LYS A 119 15.51 8.14 2.83
CA LYS A 119 16.56 8.45 3.83
C LYS A 119 16.52 7.48 5.02
N ALA A 120 15.34 7.01 5.42
CA ALA A 120 15.15 6.08 6.52
C ALA A 120 15.57 4.63 6.16
N ARG A 121 15.61 4.28 4.87
CA ARG A 121 16.00 2.96 4.35
C ARG A 121 15.30 1.79 5.07
N GLN A 122 14.03 1.98 5.41
CA GLN A 122 13.19 0.97 6.06
C GLN A 122 13.06 -0.25 5.18
N LEU A 123 12.93 -1.44 5.78
CA LEU A 123 12.67 -2.66 5.04
C LEU A 123 11.25 -2.62 4.50
N GLN A 124 11.09 -2.82 3.19
CA GLN A 124 9.83 -2.71 2.47
C GLN A 124 9.55 -4.01 1.70
N LEU A 125 8.30 -4.45 1.74
CA LEU A 125 7.74 -5.55 0.97
C LEU A 125 6.61 -5.00 0.09
N ASP A 126 6.76 -5.15 -1.22
CA ASP A 126 5.74 -4.77 -2.18
C ASP A 126 5.10 -6.03 -2.76
N VAL A 127 3.78 -6.15 -2.64
CA VAL A 127 3.04 -7.35 -3.03
C VAL A 127 1.74 -7.02 -3.75
N GLU A 128 1.26 -7.99 -4.54
CA GLU A 128 -0.06 -7.96 -5.16
C GLU A 128 -0.75 -9.31 -5.02
N GLU A 129 -2.03 -9.30 -4.67
CA GLU A 129 -2.86 -10.48 -4.65
C GLU A 129 -3.21 -10.90 -6.09
N MET A 130 -2.80 -12.09 -6.51
CA MET A 130 -2.92 -12.51 -7.92
C MET A 130 -4.37 -12.69 -8.39
N THR A 131 -5.32 -12.90 -7.49
CA THR A 131 -6.73 -13.16 -7.87
C THR A 131 -7.61 -11.92 -7.85
N ARG A 132 -7.32 -10.95 -7.00
CA ARG A 132 -8.16 -9.74 -6.82
C ARG A 132 -7.40 -8.45 -7.11
N HIS A 133 -6.11 -8.55 -7.41
CA HIS A 133 -5.24 -7.43 -7.76
C HIS A 133 -5.16 -6.33 -6.68
N HIS A 134 -5.45 -6.66 -5.41
CA HIS A 134 -5.11 -5.77 -4.30
C HIS A 134 -3.60 -5.63 -4.22
N THR A 135 -3.10 -4.41 -4.16
CA THR A 135 -1.67 -4.14 -3.98
C THR A 135 -1.41 -3.66 -2.57
N ALA A 136 -0.34 -4.13 -1.94
CA ALA A 136 0.07 -3.64 -0.64
C ALA A 136 1.56 -3.26 -0.63
N VAL A 137 1.85 -2.14 0.02
CA VAL A 137 3.19 -1.73 0.43
C VAL A 137 3.26 -1.91 1.94
N ILE A 138 4.18 -2.76 2.37
CA ILE A 138 4.34 -3.12 3.79
C ILE A 138 5.73 -2.69 4.23
N GLU A 139 5.81 -1.84 5.24
CA GLU A 139 7.05 -1.20 5.67
C GLU A 139 7.32 -1.46 7.16
N LEU A 140 8.58 -1.78 7.47
CA LEU A 140 9.05 -1.91 8.84
C LEU A 140 9.52 -0.55 9.36
N ILE A 141 8.72 0.05 10.25
CA ILE A 141 8.96 1.36 10.84
C ILE A 141 9.58 1.15 12.22
N LEU A 142 10.85 1.53 12.40
CA LEU A 142 11.56 1.37 13.68
C LEU A 142 12.10 2.71 14.22
N PRO A 143 11.23 3.64 14.68
CA PRO A 143 11.66 4.93 15.20
C PRO A 143 12.68 4.80 16.33
N SER A 144 12.63 3.72 17.12
CA SER A 144 13.59 3.41 18.18
C SER A 144 15.04 3.26 17.70
N THR A 145 15.24 3.09 16.39
CA THR A 145 16.56 2.90 15.77
C THR A 145 17.08 4.13 15.03
N TYR A 146 16.31 5.22 14.98
CA TYR A 146 16.71 6.42 14.26
C TYR A 146 17.85 7.14 14.99
N ARG A 147 18.83 7.63 14.23
CA ARG A 147 19.98 8.35 14.80
C ARG A 147 19.58 9.73 15.34
N HIS A 148 18.62 10.39 14.69
CA HIS A 148 18.17 11.73 15.01
C HIS A 148 16.63 11.83 14.89
N PRO A 149 15.86 11.12 15.74
CA PRO A 149 14.41 11.17 15.67
C PRO A 149 13.92 12.57 16.03
N SER A 150 12.96 13.06 15.27
CA SER A 150 12.17 14.24 15.58
C SER A 150 11.43 14.08 16.91
N LYS A 151 10.82 15.17 17.40
CA LYS A 151 10.01 15.13 18.63
C LYS A 151 8.86 14.11 18.54
N TRP A 152 8.27 13.95 17.35
CA TRP A 152 7.14 13.06 17.11
C TRP A 152 7.59 11.61 17.07
N GLU A 153 8.64 11.30 16.28
CA GLU A 153 9.19 9.95 16.13
C GLU A 153 9.71 9.34 17.45
N LYS A 154 10.06 10.16 18.45
CA LYS A 154 10.46 9.66 19.77
C LYS A 154 9.35 8.96 20.54
N ASN A 155 8.09 9.31 20.24
CA ASN A 155 6.92 8.76 20.91
C ASN A 155 6.21 7.72 20.04
N ASP A 156 6.60 7.58 18.78
CA ASP A 156 6.00 6.62 17.86
C ASP A 156 6.50 5.20 18.18
N PRO A 157 5.60 4.21 18.31
CA PRO A 157 6.00 2.84 18.54
C PRO A 157 6.68 2.25 17.29
N ASP A 158 7.61 1.33 17.51
CA ASP A 158 8.06 0.42 16.45
C ASP A 158 6.84 -0.36 15.91
N SER A 159 6.73 -0.46 14.59
CA SER A 159 5.54 -1.01 13.94
C SER A 159 5.82 -1.59 12.55
N ILE A 160 4.84 -2.32 12.02
CA ILE A 160 4.72 -2.57 10.59
C ILE A 160 3.58 -1.69 10.06
N GLN A 161 3.89 -0.80 9.12
CA GLN A 161 2.90 -0.02 8.39
C GLN A 161 2.44 -0.79 7.16
N ILE A 162 1.14 -0.85 6.93
CA ILE A 162 0.54 -1.48 5.75
C ILE A 162 -0.32 -0.44 5.04
N SER A 163 0.05 -0.13 3.80
CA SER A 163 -0.75 0.64 2.86
C SER A 163 -1.29 -0.33 1.80
N MET A 164 -2.61 -0.47 1.68
CA MET A 164 -3.22 -1.41 0.73
C MET A 164 -4.31 -0.74 -0.09
N ASP A 165 -4.24 -0.94 -1.40
CA ASP A 165 -5.18 -0.46 -2.40
C ASP A 165 -5.91 -1.63 -3.06
N SER A 166 -7.20 -1.44 -3.35
CA SER A 166 -7.92 -2.28 -4.31
C SER A 166 -7.60 -1.89 -5.76
N PRO A 167 -7.84 -2.77 -6.74
CA PRO A 167 -7.96 -2.31 -8.11
C PRO A 167 -9.12 -1.32 -8.23
N CYS A 168 -9.21 -0.66 -9.38
CA CYS A 168 -10.36 0.16 -9.69
C CYS A 168 -11.59 -0.72 -9.98
N TYR A 169 -12.71 -0.35 -9.38
CA TYR A 169 -14.03 -0.91 -9.61
C TYR A 169 -14.97 0.16 -10.15
N VAL A 170 -16.08 -0.27 -10.74
CA VAL A 170 -17.18 0.62 -11.18
C VAL A 170 -18.46 0.23 -10.45
N ASP A 171 -19.11 1.21 -9.82
CA ASP A 171 -20.43 1.08 -9.21
C ASP A 171 -21.27 2.29 -9.58
N PRO A 172 -22.39 2.15 -10.32
CA PRO A 172 -23.26 3.27 -10.66
C PRO A 172 -23.79 4.08 -9.47
N GLU A 173 -23.77 3.51 -8.26
CA GLU A 173 -24.16 4.20 -7.03
C GLU A 173 -23.00 4.99 -6.39
N TYR A 174 -21.78 4.86 -6.90
CA TYR A 174 -20.64 5.65 -6.46
C TYR A 174 -20.67 7.03 -7.12
N ASP A 175 -21.00 8.02 -6.32
CA ASP A 175 -20.78 9.44 -6.63
C ASP A 175 -19.55 9.92 -5.84
N ALA A 176 -18.53 10.40 -6.55
CA ALA A 176 -17.31 10.87 -5.92
C ALA A 176 -17.63 12.04 -4.97
N PRO A 177 -17.13 12.03 -3.72
CA PRO A 177 -17.49 13.03 -2.70
C PRO A 177 -17.00 14.45 -3.01
N TYR A 178 -16.21 14.64 -4.06
CA TYR A 178 -15.64 15.93 -4.48
C TYR A 178 -15.83 16.24 -5.98
N GLY A 179 -16.84 15.63 -6.62
CA GLY A 179 -17.22 15.92 -8.01
C GLY A 179 -17.65 17.37 -8.26
#